data_AF-A0A1Y2U7M8-F1
#
_entry.id   AF-A0A1Y2U7M8-F1
#
_cell.length_a   1.000
_cell.length_b   1.000
_cell.length_c   1.000
_cell.angle_alpha   90.00
_cell.angle_beta   90.00
_cell.angle_gamma   90.00
#
_symmetry.space_group_name_H-M   'P 1'
#
loop_
_entity.id
_entity.type
_entity.pdbx_description
1 polymer ?
#
loop_
_entity_poly.entity_id
_entity_poly.type
_entity_poly.pdbx_seq_one_letter_code
_entity_poly.pdbx_strand_id
1 'polypeptide(L)'
;MDPSAAGLSSPTSPPSAAPTLNEQTISHNYVGNGVSNKNVVHTDANDESLQRYKQSLGLGGGKDLSDPNDPRVCIIQSLTMESPGRDPVTIDLSAPGSEKTLKDRPFKIKEGCKFTMVATFKVQHEILSGLQYVQVVKRKGIKVSKDSEMLGSYAPNTDKQPLYTKRFQEEEAPSGMLARGHYNATSSFVDDDKKTHLQFEWSFDIAKDW
;
A
#
# COMPACT_ATOMS: atom_id res chain seq x y z
N MET A 1 -66.42 -30.05 -18.37
CA MET A 1 -66.59 -29.04 -19.43
C MET A 1 -65.88 -27.78 -18.97
N ASP A 2 -64.63 -27.63 -19.45
CA ASP A 2 -63.78 -26.44 -19.70
C ASP A 2 -64.06 -25.03 -19.08
N PRO A 3 -63.06 -24.12 -19.00
CA PRO A 3 -61.67 -24.27 -18.48
C PRO A 3 -61.15 -22.97 -17.77
N SER A 4 -59.86 -22.95 -17.41
CA SER A 4 -58.98 -21.76 -17.35
C SER A 4 -59.08 -20.74 -16.19
N ALA A 5 -58.09 -20.77 -15.30
CA ALA A 5 -57.32 -19.56 -14.92
C ALA A 5 -55.99 -19.99 -14.26
N ALA A 6 -54.95 -20.07 -15.08
CA ALA A 6 -53.56 -20.22 -14.66
C ALA A 6 -53.04 -18.90 -14.04
N GLY A 7 -52.12 -19.05 -13.09
CA GLY A 7 -51.50 -17.94 -12.37
C GLY A 7 -50.61 -17.04 -13.22
N LEU A 8 -50.45 -15.80 -12.75
CA LEU A 8 -49.43 -14.86 -13.19
C LEU A 8 -48.72 -14.34 -11.93
N SER A 9 -47.66 -15.03 -11.52
CA SER A 9 -46.60 -14.44 -10.70
C SER A 9 -45.48 -13.99 -11.64
N SER A 10 -45.22 -12.69 -11.66
CA SER A 10 -44.15 -12.06 -12.43
C SER A 10 -42.78 -12.66 -12.04
N PRO A 11 -41.91 -13.01 -12.99
CA PRO A 11 -40.52 -13.37 -12.68
C PRO A 11 -39.74 -12.08 -12.39
N THR A 12 -39.33 -11.88 -11.13
CA THR A 12 -38.29 -10.91 -10.78
C THR A 12 -36.97 -11.38 -11.39
N SER A 13 -36.44 -10.62 -12.34
CA SER A 13 -35.09 -10.82 -12.87
C SER A 13 -34.06 -10.60 -11.75
N PRO A 14 -32.99 -11.42 -11.66
CA PRO A 14 -31.90 -11.16 -10.72
C PRO A 14 -31.16 -9.88 -11.11
N PRO A 15 -30.60 -9.11 -10.16
CA PRO A 15 -29.79 -7.95 -10.46
C PRO A 15 -28.56 -8.37 -11.27
N SER A 16 -28.37 -7.68 -12.39
CA SER A 16 -27.20 -7.80 -13.27
C SER A 16 -25.91 -7.60 -12.47
N ALA A 17 -24.99 -8.55 -12.60
CA ALA A 17 -23.66 -8.47 -11.98
C ALA A 17 -22.94 -7.20 -12.46
N ALA A 18 -22.40 -6.43 -11.51
CA ALA A 18 -21.55 -5.30 -11.81
C ALA A 18 -20.34 -5.77 -12.65
N PRO A 19 -19.99 -5.07 -13.75
CA PRO A 19 -18.83 -5.45 -14.54
C PRO A 19 -17.57 -5.25 -13.70
N THR A 20 -16.80 -6.31 -13.53
CA THR A 20 -15.41 -6.24 -13.05
C THR A 20 -14.59 -5.55 -14.14
N LEU A 21 -14.28 -4.26 -13.95
CA LEU A 21 -13.41 -3.52 -14.86
C LEU A 21 -11.95 -3.67 -14.42
N ASN A 22 -11.11 -3.90 -15.43
CA ASN A 22 -9.69 -4.21 -15.40
C ASN A 22 -8.81 -2.98 -15.04
N GLU A 23 -7.72 -3.21 -14.30
CA GLU A 23 -6.74 -2.19 -13.89
C GLU A 23 -6.10 -1.40 -15.04
N GLN A 24 -6.15 -1.93 -16.27
CA GLN A 24 -5.65 -1.24 -17.47
C GLN A 24 -6.49 -0.03 -17.91
N THR A 25 -7.75 0.08 -17.47
CA THR A 25 -8.59 1.25 -17.80
C THR A 25 -8.26 2.45 -16.90
N ILE A 26 -7.59 2.24 -15.76
CA ILE A 26 -7.26 3.28 -14.78
C ILE A 26 -6.16 4.23 -15.31
N SER A 27 -5.22 3.71 -16.11
CA SER A 27 -4.05 4.47 -16.58
C SER A 27 -4.32 5.35 -17.81
N HIS A 28 -5.30 5.02 -18.65
CA HIS A 28 -5.49 5.73 -19.92
C HIS A 28 -6.21 7.08 -19.82
N ASN A 29 -6.89 7.37 -18.71
CA ASN A 29 -7.60 8.64 -18.53
C ASN A 29 -6.80 9.74 -17.82
N TYR A 30 -5.55 9.45 -17.40
CA TYR A 30 -4.65 10.42 -16.77
C TYR A 30 -3.34 10.59 -17.53
N VAL A 31 -3.41 10.62 -18.87
CA VAL A 31 -2.36 11.26 -19.69
C VAL A 31 -2.93 12.57 -20.23
N GLY A 32 -3.19 13.51 -19.32
CA GLY A 32 -3.62 14.86 -19.62
C GLY A 32 -2.57 15.86 -19.17
N ASN A 33 -1.88 16.48 -20.14
CA ASN A 33 -0.86 17.52 -19.98
C ASN A 33 -1.11 18.45 -18.78
N GLY A 34 -0.04 18.83 -18.08
CA GLY A 34 -0.07 19.76 -16.97
C GLY A 34 -0.87 21.03 -17.28
N VAL A 35 -2.04 21.15 -16.66
CA VAL A 35 -2.82 22.39 -16.60
C VAL A 35 -3.03 22.73 -15.13
N SER A 36 -2.65 23.95 -14.76
CA SER A 36 -2.78 24.49 -13.40
C SER A 36 -4.20 24.32 -12.83
N ASN A 37 -4.28 23.83 -11.59
CA ASN A 37 -5.48 23.58 -10.78
C ASN A 37 -6.30 24.85 -10.43
N LYS A 38 -6.74 25.64 -11.43
CA LYS A 38 -7.63 26.79 -11.20
C LYS A 38 -8.91 26.81 -12.05
N ASN A 39 -9.08 25.91 -13.02
CA ASN A 39 -10.23 25.95 -13.95
C ASN A 39 -11.12 24.70 -13.99
N VAL A 40 -10.92 23.68 -13.14
CA VAL A 40 -11.78 22.47 -13.13
C VAL A 40 -12.90 22.54 -12.07
N VAL A 41 -12.87 23.51 -11.16
CA VAL A 41 -13.79 23.52 -10.00
C VAL A 41 -15.19 24.10 -10.34
N HIS A 42 -15.37 24.80 -11.46
CA HIS A 42 -16.60 25.56 -11.72
C HIS A 42 -17.65 24.91 -12.65
N THR A 43 -17.40 23.71 -13.19
CA THR A 43 -18.35 23.03 -14.10
C THR A 43 -18.89 21.69 -13.57
N ASP A 44 -18.41 21.22 -12.40
CA ASP A 44 -18.56 19.83 -11.95
C ASP A 44 -19.58 19.60 -10.83
N ALA A 45 -20.30 20.64 -10.37
CA ALA A 45 -21.10 20.57 -9.15
C ALA A 45 -22.34 19.65 -9.23
N ASN A 46 -22.83 19.32 -10.44
CA ASN A 46 -24.10 18.61 -10.65
C ASN A 46 -23.97 17.19 -11.22
N ASP A 47 -22.77 16.66 -11.40
CA ASP A 47 -22.61 15.30 -11.92
C ASP A 47 -22.57 14.28 -10.78
N GLU A 48 -23.74 13.71 -10.47
CA GLU A 48 -23.89 12.63 -9.49
C GLU A 48 -22.99 11.43 -9.81
N SER A 49 -22.73 11.14 -11.09
CA SER A 49 -21.84 10.06 -11.50
C SER A 49 -20.38 10.37 -11.17
N LEU A 50 -19.95 11.62 -11.35
CA LEU A 50 -18.62 12.07 -10.95
C LEU A 50 -18.45 12.10 -9.43
N GLN A 51 -19.49 12.48 -8.68
CA GLN A 51 -19.46 12.43 -7.22
C GLN A 51 -19.40 10.99 -6.71
N ARG A 52 -20.20 10.08 -7.26
CA ARG A 52 -20.14 8.65 -6.95
C ARG A 52 -18.79 8.05 -7.35
N TYR A 53 -18.22 8.48 -8.47
CA TYR A 53 -16.88 8.07 -8.91
C TYR A 53 -15.80 8.57 -7.95
N LYS A 54 -15.80 9.86 -7.58
CA LYS A 54 -14.89 10.43 -6.57
C LYS A 54 -15.03 9.69 -5.24
N GLN A 55 -16.26 9.44 -4.78
CA GLN A 55 -16.52 8.64 -3.58
C GLN A 55 -16.00 7.20 -3.70
N SER A 56 -16.15 6.56 -4.87
CA SER A 56 -15.63 5.21 -5.11
C SER A 56 -14.09 5.15 -5.08
N LEU A 57 -13.42 6.26 -5.39
CA LEU A 57 -11.99 6.44 -5.25
C LEU A 57 -11.56 6.87 -3.82
N GLY A 58 -12.51 6.95 -2.88
CA GLY A 58 -12.27 7.44 -1.52
C GLY A 58 -12.07 8.96 -1.42
N LEU A 59 -12.37 9.71 -2.49
CA LEU A 59 -12.26 11.16 -2.55
C LEU A 59 -13.59 11.82 -2.16
N GLY A 60 -13.54 12.79 -1.26
CA GLY A 60 -14.72 13.58 -0.85
C GLY A 60 -15.53 13.00 0.30
N GLY A 61 -14.97 12.09 1.10
CA GLY A 61 -15.61 11.52 2.28
C GLY A 61 -14.81 11.73 3.56
N GLY A 62 -15.41 12.40 4.55
CA GLY A 62 -14.78 12.63 5.85
C GLY A 62 -14.01 13.95 5.95
N LYS A 63 -13.59 14.30 7.16
CA LYS A 63 -12.75 15.47 7.44
C LYS A 63 -11.31 15.16 7.05
N ASP A 64 -10.71 16.00 6.22
CA ASP A 64 -9.28 15.94 5.88
C ASP A 64 -8.41 16.00 7.14
N LEU A 65 -7.43 15.10 7.23
CA LEU A 65 -6.46 15.00 8.33
C LEU A 65 -5.07 15.47 7.94
N SER A 66 -4.89 16.05 6.75
CA SER A 66 -3.61 16.59 6.29
C SER A 66 -3.13 17.70 7.22
N ASP A 67 -1.87 17.64 7.65
CA ASP A 67 -1.24 18.72 8.41
C ASP A 67 -0.71 19.78 7.44
N PRO A 68 -1.26 21.02 7.45
CA PRO A 68 -0.82 22.07 6.52
C PRO A 68 0.65 22.48 6.71
N ASN A 69 1.30 22.10 7.81
CA ASN A 69 2.71 22.41 8.07
C ASN A 69 3.67 21.28 7.69
N ASP A 70 3.16 20.10 7.31
CA ASP A 70 3.97 18.96 6.92
C ASP A 70 3.81 18.68 5.41
N PRO A 71 4.78 19.03 4.55
CA PRO A 71 4.64 18.91 3.09
C PRO A 71 4.71 17.46 2.58
N ARG A 72 4.90 16.47 3.45
CA ARG A 72 4.99 15.06 3.04
C ARG A 72 3.63 14.55 2.56
N VAL A 73 3.63 13.98 1.36
CA VAL A 73 2.46 13.32 0.75
C VAL A 73 2.26 11.94 1.36
N CYS A 74 3.33 11.18 1.59
CA CYS A 74 3.27 9.88 2.25
C CYS A 74 4.17 9.90 3.50
N ILE A 75 3.64 9.41 4.62
CA ILE A 75 4.36 9.27 5.88
C ILE A 75 4.25 7.82 6.32
N ILE A 76 5.34 7.08 6.19
CA ILE A 76 5.41 5.70 6.68
C ILE A 76 5.50 5.75 8.21
N GLN A 77 4.52 5.12 8.87
CA GLN A 77 4.43 5.08 10.34
C GLN A 77 5.14 3.86 10.91
N SER A 78 5.01 2.71 10.26
CA SER A 78 5.66 1.49 10.70
C SER A 78 5.81 0.47 9.59
N LEU A 79 6.75 -0.45 9.82
CA LEU A 79 6.90 -1.68 9.05
C LEU A 79 6.98 -2.86 10.03
N THR A 80 6.00 -3.75 9.96
CA THR A 80 5.87 -4.89 10.88
C THR A 80 6.12 -6.19 10.13
N MET A 81 7.02 -7.03 10.65
CA MET A 81 7.21 -8.39 10.19
C MET A 81 6.37 -9.34 11.03
N GLU A 82 5.46 -10.06 10.37
CA GLU A 82 4.63 -11.10 10.98
C GLU A 82 5.11 -12.48 10.52
N SER A 83 5.35 -13.39 11.45
CA SER A 83 5.75 -14.78 11.15
C SER A 83 5.00 -15.72 12.08
N PRO A 84 4.51 -16.88 11.59
CA PRO A 84 3.93 -17.89 12.47
C PRO A 84 4.89 -18.30 13.59
N GLY A 85 4.37 -18.43 14.81
CA GLY A 85 5.11 -18.93 15.96
C GLY A 85 6.01 -17.90 16.68
N ARG A 86 5.87 -16.60 16.39
CA ARG A 86 6.50 -15.50 17.12
C ARG A 86 5.57 -14.29 17.15
N ASP A 87 5.71 -13.46 18.18
CA ASP A 87 5.09 -12.13 18.18
C ASP A 87 5.62 -11.27 17.02
N PRO A 88 4.78 -10.41 16.42
CA PRO A 88 5.19 -9.48 15.37
C PRO A 88 6.34 -8.59 15.81
N VAL A 89 7.26 -8.33 14.88
CA VAL A 89 8.38 -7.40 15.09
C VAL A 89 8.09 -6.12 14.33
N THR A 90 7.91 -5.01 15.05
CA THR A 90 7.57 -3.72 14.46
C THR A 90 8.74 -2.76 14.48
N ILE A 91 9.04 -2.19 13.32
CA ILE A 91 9.90 -1.03 13.16
C ILE A 91 9.00 0.20 13.20
N ASP A 92 9.13 1.02 14.25
CA ASP A 92 8.46 2.31 14.34
C ASP A 92 9.24 3.36 13.54
N LEU A 93 8.56 3.98 12.58
CA LEU A 93 9.08 4.98 11.64
C LEU A 93 8.31 6.31 11.75
N SER A 94 7.45 6.45 12.75
CA SER A 94 6.55 7.60 12.93
C SER A 94 7.29 8.91 13.23
N ALA A 95 8.43 8.82 13.93
CA ALA A 95 9.26 9.96 14.30
C ALA A 95 10.47 10.11 13.36
N PRO A 96 10.82 11.34 12.96
CA PRO A 96 12.02 11.59 12.17
C PRO A 96 13.29 11.07 12.86
N GLY A 97 14.06 10.24 12.17
CA GLY A 97 15.33 9.71 12.66
C GLY A 97 15.21 8.37 13.41
N SER A 98 14.01 7.84 13.63
CA SER A 98 13.81 6.48 14.19
C SER A 98 14.50 5.41 13.35
N GLU A 99 14.65 5.66 12.05
CA GLU A 99 15.26 4.74 11.10
C GLU A 99 16.79 4.65 11.22
N LYS A 100 17.45 5.62 11.86
CA LYS A 100 18.92 5.77 11.81
C LYS A 100 19.69 4.66 12.51
N THR A 101 19.09 4.06 13.54
CA THR A 101 19.74 3.05 14.38
C THR A 101 19.43 1.61 13.97
N LEU A 102 18.60 1.42 12.94
CA LEU A 102 18.11 0.08 12.57
C LEU A 102 19.20 -0.82 12.01
N LYS A 103 20.21 -0.26 11.36
CA LYS A 103 21.37 -1.02 10.89
C LYS A 103 22.29 -1.51 12.01
N ASP A 104 22.28 -0.83 13.16
CA ASP A 104 23.15 -1.14 14.29
C ASP A 104 22.54 -2.22 15.21
N ARG A 105 21.27 -2.57 14.97
CA ARG A 105 20.50 -3.53 15.78
C ARG A 105 19.91 -4.61 14.86
N PRO A 106 20.71 -5.64 14.49
CA PRO A 106 20.26 -6.65 13.55
C PRO A 106 19.07 -7.43 14.10
N PHE A 107 18.01 -7.51 13.29
CA PHE A 107 16.87 -8.37 13.58
C PHE A 107 17.21 -9.82 13.30
N LYS A 108 16.74 -10.75 14.12
CA LYS A 108 16.96 -12.16 13.86
C LYS A 108 15.78 -12.75 13.08
N ILE A 109 16.08 -13.39 11.97
CA ILE A 109 15.11 -14.07 11.12
C ILE A 109 15.44 -15.57 11.12
N LYS A 110 14.45 -16.39 11.49
CA LYS A 110 14.60 -17.84 11.47
C LYS A 110 14.65 -18.33 10.02
N GLU A 111 15.65 -19.14 9.69
CA GLU A 111 15.80 -19.71 8.36
C GLU A 111 14.59 -20.58 7.99
N GLY A 112 14.10 -20.47 6.74
CA GLY A 112 12.91 -21.20 6.27
C GLY A 112 11.60 -20.75 6.91
N CYS A 113 11.58 -19.66 7.70
CA CYS A 113 10.31 -19.14 8.20
C CYS A 113 9.56 -18.43 7.07
N LYS A 114 8.24 -18.62 7.04
CA LYS A 114 7.34 -17.78 6.27
C LYS A 114 7.09 -16.49 7.03
N PHE A 115 7.16 -15.36 6.35
CA PHE A 115 6.85 -14.07 6.94
C PHE A 115 6.07 -13.19 5.98
N THR A 116 5.39 -12.19 6.54
CA THR A 116 4.72 -11.15 5.77
C THR A 116 5.06 -9.80 6.37
N MET A 117 5.42 -8.85 5.51
CA MET A 117 5.59 -7.47 5.92
C MET A 117 4.25 -6.72 5.87
N VAL A 118 4.02 -5.86 6.85
CA VAL A 118 2.84 -5.01 6.94
C VAL A 118 3.30 -3.57 7.11
N ALA A 119 3.04 -2.73 6.10
CA ALA A 119 3.31 -1.31 6.17
C ALA A 119 2.08 -0.56 6.67
N THR A 120 2.27 0.33 7.64
CA THR A 120 1.24 1.30 8.05
C THR A 120 1.72 2.70 7.70
N PHE A 121 0.88 3.49 7.03
CA PHE A 121 1.26 4.80 6.55
C PHE A 121 0.08 5.76 6.45
N LYS A 122 0.40 7.06 6.41
CA LYS A 122 -0.53 8.15 6.18
C LYS A 122 -0.25 8.81 4.83
N VAL A 123 -1.29 9.17 4.10
CA VAL A 123 -1.29 9.97 2.89
C VAL A 123 -1.93 11.32 3.18
N GLN A 124 -1.33 12.40 2.68
CA GLN A 124 -1.75 13.77 2.91
C GLN A 124 -1.78 14.56 1.60
N HIS A 125 -2.56 15.65 1.59
CA HIS A 125 -2.62 16.70 0.58
C HIS A 125 -3.18 16.30 -0.79
N GLU A 126 -2.73 15.18 -1.34
CA GLU A 126 -3.06 14.74 -2.69
C GLU A 126 -3.09 13.22 -2.81
N ILE A 127 -3.58 12.74 -3.95
CA ILE A 127 -3.61 11.31 -4.26
C ILE A 127 -2.18 10.84 -4.49
N LEU A 128 -1.77 9.87 -3.69
CA LEU A 128 -0.51 9.16 -3.88
C LEU A 128 -0.72 8.09 -4.95
N SER A 129 -0.04 8.22 -6.09
CA SER A 129 -0.18 7.29 -7.21
C SER A 129 0.97 6.29 -7.26
N GLY A 130 0.65 4.99 -7.31
CA GLY A 130 1.62 3.92 -7.53
C GLY A 130 2.70 3.82 -6.46
N LEU A 131 2.31 3.77 -5.18
CA LEU A 131 3.25 3.55 -4.09
C LEU A 131 3.95 2.19 -4.25
N GLN A 132 5.23 2.29 -4.55
CA GLN A 132 6.34 1.34 -4.59
C GLN A 132 6.94 0.95 -3.24
N TYR A 133 7.00 -0.32 -2.82
CA TYR A 133 8.05 -0.78 -1.89
C TYR A 133 9.21 -1.41 -2.66
N VAL A 134 10.45 -1.03 -2.35
CA VAL A 134 11.66 -1.60 -2.95
C VAL A 134 12.62 -2.02 -1.84
N GLN A 135 13.15 -3.23 -1.93
CA GLN A 135 14.17 -3.72 -1.02
C GLN A 135 15.42 -4.15 -1.79
N VAL A 136 16.58 -3.77 -1.30
CA VAL A 136 17.88 -4.22 -1.81
C VAL A 136 18.64 -4.88 -0.68
N VAL A 137 18.95 -6.17 -0.82
CA VAL A 137 19.68 -6.94 0.19
C VAL A 137 21.13 -7.13 -0.26
N LYS A 138 22.06 -6.87 0.66
CA LYS A 138 23.50 -7.05 0.49
C LYS A 138 24.05 -7.99 1.55
N ARG A 139 25.02 -8.82 1.15
CA ARG A 139 25.81 -9.65 2.06
C ARG A 139 27.28 -9.39 1.81
N LYS A 140 28.02 -9.02 2.87
CA LYS A 140 29.44 -8.61 2.78
C LYS A 140 29.67 -7.54 1.69
N GLY A 141 28.76 -6.57 1.59
CA GLY A 141 28.80 -5.49 0.60
C GLY A 141 28.33 -5.85 -0.81
N ILE A 142 28.15 -7.14 -1.13
CA ILE A 142 27.71 -7.61 -2.45
C ILE A 142 26.18 -7.68 -2.46
N LYS A 143 25.54 -7.11 -3.49
CA LYS A 143 24.08 -7.21 -3.69
C LYS A 143 23.70 -8.66 -3.98
N VAL A 144 22.82 -9.23 -3.17
CA VAL A 144 22.32 -10.61 -3.29
C VAL A 144 20.85 -10.68 -3.70
N SER A 145 20.04 -9.67 -3.38
CA SER A 145 18.67 -9.56 -3.87
C SER A 145 18.27 -8.11 -4.17
N LYS A 146 17.28 -7.96 -5.04
CA LYS A 146 16.50 -6.73 -5.21
C LYS A 146 15.07 -7.12 -5.53
N ASP A 147 14.17 -6.76 -4.64
CA ASP A 147 12.75 -7.09 -4.72
C ASP A 147 11.92 -5.80 -4.71
N SER A 148 10.75 -5.84 -5.34
CA SER A 148 9.85 -4.70 -5.40
C SER A 148 8.40 -5.14 -5.42
N GLU A 149 7.56 -4.46 -4.64
CA GLU A 149 6.12 -4.74 -4.55
C GLU A 149 5.31 -3.47 -4.79
N MET A 150 4.34 -3.53 -5.72
CA MET A 150 3.37 -2.47 -5.96
C MET A 150 2.30 -2.49 -4.87
N LEU A 151 2.24 -1.43 -4.07
CA LEU A 151 1.28 -1.32 -2.98
C LEU A 151 -0.07 -0.78 -3.48
N GLY A 152 -0.01 0.21 -4.39
CA GLY A 152 -1.17 0.78 -5.09
C GLY A 152 -1.25 2.30 -5.00
N SER A 153 -2.41 2.86 -5.35
CA SER A 153 -2.71 4.29 -5.22
C SER A 153 -3.65 4.55 -4.06
N TYR A 154 -3.49 5.70 -3.40
CA TYR A 154 -4.15 6.01 -2.13
C TYR A 154 -4.60 7.48 -2.10
N ALA A 155 -5.85 7.71 -1.65
CA ALA A 155 -6.36 9.05 -1.40
C ALA A 155 -5.75 9.65 -0.12
N PRO A 156 -5.83 10.98 0.09
CA PRO A 156 -5.52 11.58 1.39
C PRO A 156 -6.36 10.96 2.51
N ASN A 157 -5.74 10.72 3.67
CA ASN A 157 -6.43 10.18 4.83
C ASN A 157 -7.44 11.18 5.40
N THR A 158 -8.57 10.65 5.87
CA THR A 158 -9.64 11.42 6.51
C THR A 158 -9.99 10.83 7.87
N ASP A 159 -10.84 11.48 8.64
CA ASP A 159 -11.36 10.95 9.92
C ASP A 159 -12.01 9.56 9.79
N LYS A 160 -12.53 9.20 8.61
CA LYS A 160 -13.09 7.87 8.31
C LYS A 160 -12.03 6.82 7.97
N GLN A 161 -10.90 7.24 7.42
CA GLN A 161 -9.77 6.38 7.08
C GLN A 161 -8.48 7.10 7.53
N PRO A 162 -8.12 7.04 8.83
CA PRO A 162 -7.03 7.84 9.37
C PRO A 162 -5.64 7.33 9.01
N LEU A 163 -5.52 6.03 8.70
CA LEU A 163 -4.29 5.36 8.28
C LEU A 163 -4.60 4.31 7.22
N TYR A 164 -3.62 4.01 6.38
CA TYR A 164 -3.62 2.83 5.53
C TYR A 164 -2.73 1.74 6.12
N THR A 165 -3.13 0.49 5.90
CA THR A 165 -2.35 -0.70 6.21
C THR A 165 -2.28 -1.58 4.97
N LYS A 166 -1.08 -1.91 4.52
CA LYS A 166 -0.85 -2.81 3.39
C LYS A 166 -0.05 -4.01 3.85
N ARG A 167 -0.63 -5.19 3.66
CA ARG A 167 0.02 -6.48 3.85
C ARG A 167 0.64 -6.91 2.52
N PHE A 168 1.91 -7.28 2.58
CA PHE A 168 2.73 -7.63 1.40
C PHE A 168 2.50 -9.10 1.02
N GLN A 169 3.11 -9.54 -0.06
CA GLN A 169 3.14 -10.97 -0.39
C GLN A 169 3.87 -11.75 0.72
N GLU A 170 3.42 -12.99 0.96
CA GLU A 170 4.13 -13.88 1.88
C GLU A 170 5.45 -14.32 1.24
N GLU A 171 6.53 -14.21 2.00
CA GLU A 171 7.87 -14.63 1.60
C GLU A 171 8.39 -15.74 2.52
N GLU A 172 9.38 -16.49 2.05
CA GLU A 172 10.09 -17.50 2.84
C GLU A 172 11.57 -17.10 2.97
N ALA A 173 12.06 -17.03 4.22
CA ALA A 173 13.46 -16.71 4.47
C ALA A 173 14.37 -17.84 3.93
N PRO A 174 15.50 -17.52 3.26
CA PRO A 174 16.35 -18.54 2.70
C PRO A 174 16.93 -19.43 3.80
N SER A 175 17.15 -20.71 3.47
CA SER A 175 17.57 -21.73 4.42
C SER A 175 18.90 -22.39 4.06
N GLY A 176 19.53 -23.00 5.06
CA GLY A 176 20.75 -23.76 4.92
C GLY A 176 21.99 -23.02 5.38
N MET A 177 23.06 -23.79 5.60
CA MET A 177 24.31 -23.27 6.19
C MET A 177 24.91 -22.10 5.41
N LEU A 178 24.77 -22.09 4.09
CA LEU A 178 25.26 -21.00 3.25
C LEU A 178 24.39 -19.75 3.35
N ALA A 179 23.08 -19.85 3.60
CA ALA A 179 22.18 -18.71 3.72
C ALA A 179 22.28 -18.03 5.10
N ARG A 180 22.64 -18.75 6.15
CA ARG A 180 22.78 -18.17 7.50
C ARG A 180 23.86 -17.09 7.59
N GLY A 181 23.63 -16.08 8.40
CA GLY A 181 24.56 -14.99 8.69
C GLY A 181 23.97 -13.60 8.51
N HIS A 182 24.85 -12.60 8.48
CA HIS A 182 24.49 -11.19 8.52
C HIS A 182 24.23 -10.58 7.14
N TYR A 183 23.16 -9.81 7.06
CA TYR A 183 22.69 -9.10 5.88
C TYR A 183 22.44 -7.62 6.20
N ASN A 184 22.66 -6.79 5.19
CA ASN A 184 22.25 -5.39 5.22
C ASN A 184 21.20 -5.19 4.13
N ALA A 185 20.11 -4.53 4.48
CA ALA A 185 19.05 -4.16 3.56
C ALA A 185 18.91 -2.65 3.47
N THR A 186 18.59 -2.18 2.27
CA THR A 186 18.07 -0.84 2.05
C THR A 186 16.62 -0.98 1.61
N SER A 187 15.71 -0.37 2.34
CA SER A 187 14.27 -0.34 2.04
C SER A 187 13.87 1.07 1.63
N SER A 188 13.09 1.18 0.56
CA SER A 188 12.62 2.46 0.03
C SER A 188 11.14 2.39 -0.33
N PHE A 189 10.41 3.47 0.00
CA PHE A 189 9.06 3.73 -0.47
C PHE A 189 9.11 4.82 -1.53
N VAL A 190 8.70 4.50 -2.76
CA VAL A 190 8.85 5.36 -3.95
C VAL A 190 7.53 5.40 -4.69
N ASP A 191 7.12 6.52 -5.28
CA ASP A 191 5.89 6.58 -6.10
C ASP A 191 6.18 6.58 -7.62
N ASP A 192 5.13 6.64 -8.42
CA ASP A 192 5.26 6.65 -9.88
C ASP A 192 6.03 7.87 -10.41
N ASP A 193 5.93 9.01 -9.70
CA ASP A 193 6.68 10.25 -9.95
C ASP A 193 8.16 10.18 -9.52
N LYS A 194 8.61 9.00 -9.07
CA LYS A 194 9.99 8.73 -8.60
C LYS A 194 10.37 9.49 -7.34
N LYS A 195 9.39 10.04 -6.61
CA LYS A 195 9.62 10.65 -5.31
C LYS A 195 9.82 9.56 -4.27
N THR A 196 10.92 9.65 -3.52
CA THR A 196 11.18 8.78 -2.39
C THR A 196 10.54 9.39 -1.14
N HIS A 197 9.60 8.67 -0.54
CA HIS A 197 8.88 9.11 0.67
C HIS A 197 9.61 8.71 1.94
N LEU A 198 10.28 7.56 1.92
CA LEU A 198 11.18 7.11 2.98
C LEU A 198 12.22 6.16 2.38
N GLN A 199 13.46 6.29 2.83
CA GLN A 199 14.50 5.31 2.58
C GLN A 199 15.33 5.10 3.85
N PHE A 200 15.58 3.84 4.20
CA PHE A 200 16.36 3.50 5.37
C PHE A 200 17.18 2.24 5.20
N GLU A 201 18.26 2.17 5.95
CA GLU A 201 19.12 1.00 6.05
C GLU A 201 18.84 0.25 7.34
N TRP A 202 18.79 -1.06 7.25
CA TRP A 202 18.63 -1.94 8.40
C TRP A 202 19.43 -3.21 8.18
N SER A 203 19.65 -3.96 9.25
CA SER A 203 20.38 -5.21 9.19
C SER A 203 19.60 -6.34 9.83
N PHE A 204 19.90 -7.56 9.41
CA PHE A 204 19.29 -8.75 9.96
C PHE A 204 20.22 -9.96 9.85
N ASP A 205 20.03 -10.91 10.75
CA ASP A 205 20.75 -12.16 10.79
C ASP A 205 19.80 -13.31 10.49
N ILE A 206 20.14 -14.13 9.50
CA ILE A 206 19.46 -15.40 9.25
C ILE A 206 20.08 -16.47 10.13
N ALA A 207 19.30 -17.09 11.00
CA ALA A 207 19.74 -18.06 12.00
C ALA A 207 18.82 -19.29 12.07
N LYS A 208 19.28 -20.38 12.71
CA LYS A 208 18.45 -21.59 12.91
C LYS A 208 17.18 -21.32 13.72
N ASP A 209 17.30 -20.40 14.67
CA ASP A 209 16.27 -20.05 15.64
C ASP A 209 16.23 -18.53 15.84
N TRP A 210 15.15 -18.09 16.46
CA TRP A 210 14.78 -16.69 16.72
C TRP A 210 15.68 -15.93 17.69
#